data_AF-A0AAU9VR48-F1
#
_entry.id   AF-A0AAU9VR48-F1
#
_cell.length_a   1.000
_cell.length_b   1.000
_cell.length_c   1.000
_cell.angle_alpha   90.00
_cell.angle_beta   90.00
_cell.angle_gamma   90.00
#
_symmetry.space_group_name_H-M   'P 1'
#
loop_
_entity.id
_entity.type
_entity.pdbx_description
1 polymer ?
#
loop_
_entity_poly.entity_id
_entity_poly.type
_entity_poly.pdbx_seq_one_letter_code
_entity_poly.pdbx_strand_id
1 'polypeptide(L)'
;MAGITHLHDYPELYIESVSDDAWENYIKQMSIPGTWCDHLIIQAVANAFNCVIHTTESNANSLQATIITPALQQEIQHTIFIGYINDLYYVSTVTHSNSQNINRLKYLKRKYSVSEYDKESILGKRRAKRLAKRTANYKKKLSEESADKKQERLAKRRANYKKQASQQPVKERQEKLIDSPIHEQTQAKSNIDMFHKSNIYKVYQCSVCQEAWPVKYRPRIANQYQCSRCTNDKQQPKKFSKENDMIPSLVPSQLAGLTQVEEMLIARALPIMRVYIKPGGQRGYSGHCINLPQNVGELAHSLPRYPKDLSVIVVKMKGKDNSFKDVTVRRQNVADALHWLINNNPYYKDIIINDSLNSLPLHGVPQDLLSIETENLENSEASEPDLGPQNEEDSL
;
A
#
# COMPACT_ATOMS: atom_id res chain seq x y z
N MET A 1 30.80 -4.72 1.18
CA MET A 1 29.60 -5.61 1.22
C MET A 1 30.10 -7.04 1.34
N ALA A 2 29.63 -7.84 2.30
CA ALA A 2 30.23 -9.14 2.62
C ALA A 2 30.34 -10.12 1.42
N GLY A 3 29.33 -10.14 0.53
CA GLY A 3 29.39 -10.95 -0.70
C GLY A 3 30.50 -10.52 -1.66
N ILE A 4 30.67 -9.22 -1.88
CA ILE A 4 31.75 -8.68 -2.74
C ILE A 4 33.13 -8.98 -2.14
N THR A 5 33.28 -8.82 -0.83
CA THR A 5 34.53 -9.15 -0.13
C THR A 5 34.87 -10.63 -0.32
N HIS A 6 33.88 -11.52 -0.17
CA HIS A 6 34.10 -12.96 -0.38
C HIS A 6 34.40 -13.33 -1.84
N LEU A 7 33.82 -12.64 -2.83
CA LEU A 7 34.18 -12.85 -4.23
C LEU A 7 35.63 -12.44 -4.50
N HIS A 8 36.10 -11.35 -3.90
CA HIS A 8 37.50 -10.92 -3.99
C HIS A 8 38.47 -11.90 -3.34
N ASP A 9 38.12 -12.43 -2.18
CA ASP A 9 39.00 -13.30 -1.38
C ASP A 9 39.08 -14.73 -1.94
N TYR A 10 38.02 -15.20 -2.61
CA TYR A 10 37.87 -16.58 -3.14
C TYR A 10 37.30 -16.62 -4.57
N PRO A 11 37.94 -15.98 -5.56
CA PRO A 11 37.44 -15.91 -6.94
C PRO A 11 37.32 -17.28 -7.61
N GLU A 12 38.16 -18.25 -7.22
CA GLU A 12 38.17 -19.61 -7.76
C GLU A 12 36.84 -20.36 -7.57
N LEU A 13 36.01 -19.94 -6.62
CA LEU A 13 34.71 -20.57 -6.37
C LEU A 13 33.60 -20.10 -7.33
N TYR A 14 33.83 -19.02 -8.10
CA TYR A 14 32.77 -18.36 -8.87
C TYR A 14 33.17 -17.96 -10.28
N ILE A 15 34.47 -17.79 -10.55
CA ILE A 15 34.97 -17.20 -11.80
C ILE A 15 34.52 -17.95 -13.05
N GLU A 16 34.35 -19.28 -12.97
CA GLU A 16 33.86 -20.10 -14.08
C GLU A 16 32.37 -19.87 -14.41
N SER A 17 31.62 -19.22 -13.52
CA SER A 17 30.19 -18.92 -13.71
C SER A 17 29.96 -17.58 -14.42
N VAL A 18 31.01 -16.82 -14.73
CA VAL A 18 30.95 -15.56 -15.47
C VAL A 18 31.47 -15.81 -16.89
N SER A 19 30.55 -16.01 -17.86
CA SER A 19 30.91 -16.42 -19.22
C SER A 19 31.19 -15.24 -20.17
N ASP A 20 30.57 -14.08 -19.92
CA ASP A 20 30.43 -13.03 -20.94
C ASP A 20 31.20 -11.73 -20.60
N ASP A 21 31.73 -11.61 -19.38
CA ASP A 21 32.41 -10.41 -18.87
C ASP A 21 33.73 -10.74 -18.17
N ALA A 22 34.69 -9.79 -18.19
CA ALA A 22 35.89 -9.91 -17.37
C ALA A 22 35.51 -9.89 -15.87
N TRP A 23 36.06 -10.82 -15.08
CA TRP A 23 35.79 -10.96 -13.64
C TRP A 23 35.87 -9.63 -12.86
N GLU A 24 36.86 -8.80 -13.18
CA GLU A 24 37.02 -7.47 -12.58
C GLU A 24 35.87 -6.51 -12.91
N ASN A 25 35.32 -6.58 -14.13
CA ASN A 25 34.16 -5.79 -14.54
C ASN A 25 32.90 -6.24 -13.80
N TYR A 26 32.71 -7.55 -13.65
CA TYR A 26 31.61 -8.12 -12.88
C TYR A 26 31.64 -7.62 -11.43
N ILE A 27 32.80 -7.71 -10.75
CA ILE A 27 32.94 -7.21 -9.37
C ILE A 27 32.67 -5.71 -9.30
N LYS A 28 33.21 -4.93 -10.26
CA LYS A 28 32.99 -3.48 -10.31
C LYS A 28 31.51 -3.13 -10.44
N GLN A 29 30.77 -3.84 -11.30
CA GLN A 29 29.33 -3.65 -11.49
C GLN A 29 28.53 -4.00 -10.24
N MET A 30 28.82 -5.15 -9.62
CA MET A 30 28.14 -5.61 -8.41
C MET A 30 28.51 -4.79 -7.16
N SER A 31 29.59 -4.01 -7.22
CA SER A 31 29.98 -3.07 -6.16
C SER A 31 29.18 -1.76 -6.16
N ILE A 32 28.44 -1.45 -7.24
CA ILE A 32 27.66 -0.21 -7.36
C ILE A 32 26.38 -0.33 -6.50
N PRO A 33 26.13 0.60 -5.55
CA PRO A 33 24.89 0.60 -4.79
C PRO A 33 23.66 0.72 -5.69
N GLY A 34 22.69 -0.19 -5.52
CA GLY A 34 21.47 -0.24 -6.34
C GLY A 34 21.53 -1.25 -7.50
N THR A 35 22.69 -1.85 -7.78
CA THR A 35 22.78 -2.99 -8.68
C THR A 35 22.02 -4.18 -8.10
N TRP A 36 21.29 -4.89 -8.96
CA TRP A 36 20.54 -6.07 -8.55
C TRP A 36 21.47 -7.23 -8.26
N CYS A 37 21.19 -7.89 -7.14
CA CYS A 37 21.88 -9.10 -6.71
C CYS A 37 21.44 -10.29 -7.56
N ASP A 38 22.42 -11.06 -8.03
CA ASP A 38 22.21 -12.30 -8.78
C ASP A 38 22.50 -13.53 -7.89
N HIS A 39 22.43 -14.72 -8.49
CA HIS A 39 22.66 -15.98 -7.80
C HIS A 39 24.11 -16.12 -7.28
N LEU A 40 25.12 -15.50 -7.92
CA LEU A 40 26.52 -15.57 -7.50
C LEU A 40 26.75 -14.74 -6.23
N ILE A 41 26.18 -13.54 -6.16
CA ILE A 41 26.24 -12.72 -4.95
C ILE A 41 25.49 -13.42 -3.80
N ILE A 42 24.34 -14.06 -4.06
CA ILE A 42 23.62 -14.83 -3.03
C ILE A 42 24.47 -16.02 -2.53
N GLN A 43 25.14 -16.75 -3.43
CA GLN A 43 26.04 -17.84 -3.06
C GLN A 43 27.26 -17.33 -2.25
N ALA A 44 27.82 -16.18 -2.63
CA ALA A 44 28.94 -15.56 -1.90
C ALA A 44 28.55 -15.12 -0.49
N VAL A 45 27.33 -14.60 -0.32
CA VAL A 45 26.77 -14.27 1.00
C VAL A 45 26.55 -15.55 1.82
N ALA A 46 26.02 -16.62 1.22
CA ALA A 46 25.86 -17.91 1.90
C ALA A 46 27.20 -18.44 2.44
N ASN A 47 28.25 -18.36 1.62
CA ASN A 47 29.60 -18.76 1.99
C ASN A 47 30.20 -17.86 3.08
N ALA A 48 30.11 -16.53 2.93
CA ALA A 48 30.67 -15.57 3.87
C ALA A 48 30.10 -15.67 5.29
N PHE A 49 28.81 -16.00 5.40
CA PHE A 49 28.12 -16.13 6.69
C PHE A 49 27.90 -17.57 7.13
N ASN A 50 28.42 -18.56 6.39
CA ASN A 50 28.19 -19.98 6.61
C ASN A 50 26.68 -20.28 6.89
N CYS A 51 25.82 -19.82 5.99
CA CYS A 51 24.38 -19.89 6.16
C CYS A 51 23.68 -20.53 4.95
N VAL A 52 22.56 -21.19 5.21
CA VAL A 52 21.69 -21.76 4.16
C VAL A 52 20.63 -20.73 3.80
N ILE A 53 20.49 -20.42 2.52
CA ILE A 53 19.51 -19.44 2.03
C ILE A 53 18.41 -20.17 1.28
N HIS A 54 17.17 -20.06 1.75
CA HIS A 54 15.98 -20.58 1.10
C HIS A 54 15.26 -19.46 0.35
N THR A 55 15.13 -19.61 -0.97
CA THR A 55 14.40 -18.68 -1.83
C THR A 55 13.07 -19.28 -2.25
N THR A 56 11.96 -18.67 -1.83
CA THR A 56 10.61 -19.08 -2.25
C THR A 56 10.06 -18.09 -3.26
N GLU A 57 9.71 -18.55 -4.46
CA GLU A 57 9.21 -17.67 -5.51
C GLU A 57 7.69 -17.40 -5.40
N SER A 58 7.25 -16.22 -5.85
CA SER A 58 5.84 -15.88 -5.96
C SER A 58 5.14 -16.54 -7.15
N ASN A 59 5.91 -17.02 -8.12
CA ASN A 59 5.37 -17.69 -9.28
C ASN A 59 4.66 -18.98 -8.84
N ALA A 60 3.34 -19.05 -9.08
CA ALA A 60 2.51 -20.17 -8.68
C ALA A 60 2.90 -21.50 -9.34
N ASN A 61 3.67 -21.46 -10.43
CA ASN A 61 4.20 -22.63 -11.13
C ASN A 61 5.49 -23.16 -10.49
N SER A 62 6.17 -22.35 -9.67
CA SER A 62 7.37 -22.74 -8.94
C SER A 62 6.95 -23.44 -7.64
N LEU A 63 6.94 -24.77 -7.67
CA LEU A 63 6.45 -25.60 -6.55
C LEU A 63 7.51 -25.87 -5.48
N GLN A 64 8.78 -25.58 -5.76
CA GLN A 64 9.90 -25.87 -4.87
C GLN A 64 10.71 -24.59 -4.60
N ALA A 65 11.17 -24.46 -3.36
CA ALA A 65 12.09 -23.38 -2.99
C ALA A 65 13.49 -23.71 -3.50
N THR A 66 14.20 -22.70 -3.98
CA THR A 66 15.64 -22.82 -4.28
C THR A 66 16.40 -22.80 -2.97
N ILE A 67 17.27 -23.78 -2.74
CA ILE A 67 18.06 -23.90 -1.52
C ILE A 67 19.52 -23.69 -1.90
N ILE A 68 20.14 -22.69 -1.29
CA ILE A 68 21.53 -22.31 -1.52
C ILE A 68 22.29 -22.68 -0.25
N THR A 69 23.20 -23.64 -0.38
CA THR A 69 24.03 -24.13 0.73
C THR A 69 25.45 -23.56 0.61
N PRO A 70 26.12 -23.26 1.73
CA PRO A 70 27.50 -22.83 1.68
C PRO A 70 28.39 -24.00 1.20
N ALA A 71 29.41 -23.68 0.41
CA ALA A 71 30.33 -24.64 -0.18
C ALA A 71 31.22 -25.34 0.88
N LEU A 72 31.55 -24.64 1.96
CA LEU A 72 32.32 -25.17 3.08
C LEU A 72 31.38 -25.39 4.28
N GLN A 73 31.05 -26.66 4.55
CA GLN A 73 30.13 -27.04 5.62
C GLN A 73 30.85 -27.04 6.99
N GLN A 74 30.55 -26.05 7.85
CA GLN A 74 30.93 -26.07 9.27
C GLN A 74 29.73 -26.41 10.18
N GLU A 75 30.00 -26.79 11.43
CA GLU A 75 29.05 -27.46 12.36
C GLU A 75 27.80 -26.65 12.74
N ILE A 76 27.71 -25.34 12.46
CA ILE A 76 26.50 -24.53 12.74
C ILE A 76 26.12 -23.71 11.50
N GLN A 77 24.96 -24.03 10.91
CA GLN A 77 24.39 -23.28 9.79
C GLN A 77 23.16 -22.51 10.24
N HIS A 78 23.21 -21.18 10.13
CA HIS A 78 22.00 -20.36 10.23
C HIS A 78 21.18 -20.47 8.93
N THR A 79 19.85 -20.49 9.03
CA THR A 79 18.98 -20.54 7.86
C THR A 79 18.30 -19.19 7.64
N ILE A 80 18.48 -18.62 6.46
CA ILE A 80 17.84 -17.38 6.01
C ILE A 80 16.73 -17.75 5.02
N PHE A 81 15.55 -17.15 5.16
CA PHE A 81 14.46 -17.32 4.21
C PHE A 81 14.19 -16.01 3.48
N ILE A 82 14.17 -16.06 2.15
CA ILE A 82 13.86 -14.96 1.26
C ILE A 82 12.75 -15.36 0.29
N GLY A 83 11.87 -14.42 -0.01
CA GLY A 83 10.82 -14.57 -1.00
C GLY A 83 11.21 -13.81 -2.26
N TYR A 84 11.20 -14.46 -3.41
CA TYR A 84 11.43 -13.81 -4.70
C TYR A 84 10.09 -13.49 -5.35
N ILE A 85 9.82 -12.20 -5.59
CA ILE A 85 8.59 -11.72 -6.20
C ILE A 85 8.88 -11.42 -7.67
N ASN A 86 8.52 -12.35 -8.57
CA ASN A 86 8.57 -12.28 -10.04
C ASN A 86 9.48 -11.17 -10.61
N ASP A 87 10.79 -11.39 -10.77
CA ASP A 87 11.75 -10.46 -11.39
C ASP A 87 11.71 -9.00 -10.88
N LEU A 88 11.00 -8.76 -9.79
CA LEU A 88 10.67 -7.43 -9.27
C LEU A 88 11.30 -7.22 -7.89
N TYR A 89 11.45 -8.27 -7.06
CA TYR A 89 11.97 -8.05 -5.71
C TYR A 89 12.38 -9.30 -4.91
N TYR A 90 13.24 -9.11 -3.91
CA TYR A 90 13.46 -10.07 -2.82
C TYR A 90 12.91 -9.53 -1.49
N VAL A 91 12.13 -10.33 -0.76
CA VAL A 91 11.60 -10.01 0.56
C VAL A 91 12.17 -10.95 1.62
N SER A 92 12.44 -10.47 2.83
CA SER A 92 12.71 -11.38 3.95
C SER A 92 11.43 -12.13 4.31
N THR A 93 11.55 -13.43 4.54
CA THR A 93 10.45 -14.27 4.99
C THR A 93 10.85 -15.01 6.26
N VAL A 94 9.85 -15.51 6.99
CA VAL A 94 10.06 -16.35 8.17
C VAL A 94 9.17 -17.57 8.05
N THR A 95 9.68 -18.72 8.47
CA THR A 95 8.89 -19.95 8.52
C THR A 95 7.82 -19.81 9.60
N HIS A 96 6.57 -19.75 9.19
CA HIS A 96 5.46 -19.57 10.11
C HIS A 96 4.97 -20.95 10.61
N SER A 97 5.59 -21.46 11.67
CA SER A 97 5.31 -22.79 12.24
C SER A 97 3.88 -22.96 12.80
N ASN A 98 3.14 -21.86 13.09
CA ASN A 98 1.80 -21.91 13.71
C ASN A 98 0.73 -21.07 12.98
N SER A 99 0.55 -21.25 11.66
CA SER A 99 -0.53 -20.55 10.94
C SER A 99 -1.89 -21.27 11.08
N GLN A 100 -2.82 -20.68 11.84
CA GLN A 100 -4.25 -21.07 11.83
C GLN A 100 -4.95 -20.78 10.47
N ASN A 101 -4.24 -20.20 9.49
CA ASN A 101 -4.77 -19.72 8.21
C ASN A 101 -4.48 -20.64 7.02
N ILE A 102 -4.30 -21.95 7.23
CA ILE A 102 -4.13 -22.97 6.15
C ILE A 102 -5.23 -22.84 5.08
N ASN A 103 -6.46 -22.53 5.51
CA ASN A 103 -7.60 -22.35 4.61
C ASN A 103 -7.47 -21.13 3.68
N ARG A 104 -6.85 -20.04 4.16
CA ARG A 104 -6.64 -18.82 3.37
C ARG A 104 -5.57 -19.01 2.31
N LEU A 105 -4.48 -19.71 2.66
CA LEU A 105 -3.42 -20.10 1.72
C LEU A 105 -3.93 -21.09 0.66
N LYS A 106 -4.71 -22.10 1.05
CA LYS A 106 -5.40 -23.00 0.10
C LYS A 106 -6.36 -22.25 -0.82
N TYR A 107 -7.11 -21.28 -0.30
CA TYR A 107 -8.01 -20.44 -1.08
C TYR A 107 -7.25 -19.56 -2.08
N LEU A 108 -6.17 -18.91 -1.65
CA LEU A 108 -5.35 -18.04 -2.50
C LEU A 108 -4.65 -18.86 -3.59
N LYS A 109 -3.99 -19.97 -3.24
CA LYS A 109 -3.39 -20.88 -4.23
C LYS A 109 -4.43 -21.29 -5.28
N ARG A 110 -5.61 -21.75 -4.86
CA ARG A 110 -6.70 -22.11 -5.78
C ARG A 110 -7.27 -20.92 -6.58
N LYS A 111 -7.17 -19.69 -6.08
CA LYS A 111 -7.63 -18.49 -6.79
C LYS A 111 -6.65 -18.08 -7.89
N TYR A 112 -5.35 -18.24 -7.64
CA TYR A 112 -4.28 -17.81 -8.53
C TYR A 112 -3.79 -18.93 -9.47
N SER A 113 -4.02 -20.20 -9.15
CA SER A 113 -3.65 -21.35 -9.99
C SER A 113 -4.71 -21.74 -11.03
N VAL A 114 -5.74 -20.92 -11.25
CA VAL A 114 -6.85 -21.20 -12.18
C VAL A 114 -6.73 -20.21 -13.33
N SER A 115 -6.36 -20.71 -14.51
CA SER A 115 -6.31 -19.92 -15.74
C SER A 115 -7.68 -19.31 -16.04
N GLU A 116 -7.75 -18.22 -16.82
CA GLU A 116 -9.04 -17.62 -17.18
C GLU A 116 -9.99 -18.62 -17.87
N TYR A 117 -9.42 -19.56 -18.64
CA TYR A 117 -10.16 -20.64 -19.30
C TYR A 117 -10.88 -21.58 -18.30
N ASP A 118 -10.24 -21.89 -17.18
CA ASP A 118 -10.84 -22.77 -16.16
C ASP A 118 -11.95 -22.08 -15.34
N LYS A 119 -11.92 -20.74 -15.23
CA LYS A 119 -12.95 -19.99 -14.50
C LYS A 119 -14.32 -20.13 -15.17
N GLU A 120 -14.39 -20.09 -16.50
CA GLU A 120 -15.63 -20.23 -17.25
C GLU A 120 -16.23 -21.64 -17.13
N SER A 121 -15.41 -22.67 -17.22
CA SER A 121 -15.81 -24.07 -17.02
C SER A 121 -16.37 -24.31 -15.61
N ILE A 122 -15.72 -23.76 -14.58
CA ILE A 122 -16.18 -23.85 -13.18
C ILE A 122 -17.50 -23.10 -12.98
N LEU A 123 -17.66 -21.91 -13.56
CA LEU A 123 -18.89 -21.13 -13.50
C LEU A 123 -20.04 -21.82 -14.24
N GLY A 124 -19.76 -22.43 -15.40
CA GLY A 124 -20.70 -23.25 -16.16
C GLY A 124 -21.23 -24.43 -15.34
N LYS A 125 -20.34 -25.20 -14.71
CA LYS A 125 -20.71 -26.31 -13.81
C LYS A 125 -21.57 -25.85 -12.63
N ARG A 126 -21.27 -24.68 -12.05
CA ARG A 126 -22.08 -24.07 -10.97
C ARG A 126 -23.47 -23.65 -11.44
N ARG A 127 -23.58 -23.06 -12.64
CA ARG A 127 -24.87 -22.70 -13.27
C ARG A 127 -25.72 -23.95 -13.53
N ALA A 128 -25.13 -25.00 -14.09
CA ALA A 128 -25.79 -26.28 -14.33
C ALA A 128 -26.32 -26.91 -13.03
N LYS A 129 -25.50 -26.91 -11.96
CA LYS A 129 -25.90 -27.44 -10.65
C LYS A 129 -27.05 -26.65 -10.01
N ARG A 130 -27.06 -25.32 -10.13
CA ARG A 130 -28.20 -24.48 -9.69
C ARG A 130 -29.47 -24.76 -10.50
N LEU A 131 -29.33 -24.94 -11.81
CA LEU A 131 -30.46 -25.26 -12.69
C LEU A 131 -31.05 -26.63 -12.33
N ALA A 132 -30.21 -27.65 -12.17
CA ALA A 132 -30.64 -28.99 -11.74
C ALA A 132 -31.38 -28.95 -10.38
N LYS A 133 -30.87 -28.18 -9.40
CA LYS A 133 -31.54 -28.00 -8.10
C LYS A 133 -32.89 -27.30 -8.23
N ARG A 134 -33.00 -26.27 -9.10
CA ARG A 134 -34.29 -25.62 -9.40
C ARG A 134 -35.27 -26.57 -10.05
N THR A 135 -34.84 -27.37 -11.02
CA THR A 135 -35.67 -28.36 -11.70
C THR A 135 -36.16 -29.44 -10.74
N ALA A 136 -35.30 -29.93 -9.85
CA ALA A 136 -35.67 -30.90 -8.81
C ALA A 136 -36.71 -30.32 -7.83
N ASN A 137 -36.49 -29.09 -7.34
CA ASN A 137 -37.45 -28.40 -6.47
C ASN A 137 -38.80 -28.14 -7.17
N TYR A 138 -38.78 -27.84 -8.47
CA TYR A 138 -39.99 -27.64 -9.26
C TYR A 138 -40.76 -28.96 -9.45
N LYS A 139 -40.07 -30.08 -9.73
CA LYS A 139 -40.67 -31.42 -9.82
C LYS A 139 -41.27 -31.86 -8.48
N LYS A 140 -40.57 -31.63 -7.36
CA LYS A 140 -41.06 -31.93 -6.01
C LYS A 140 -42.32 -31.11 -5.67
N LYS A 141 -42.35 -29.82 -6.03
CA LYS A 141 -43.55 -29.01 -5.89
C LYS A 141 -44.73 -29.50 -6.72
N LEU A 142 -44.48 -30.03 -7.92
CA LEU A 142 -45.53 -30.60 -8.78
C LEU A 142 -46.14 -31.91 -8.24
N SER A 143 -45.37 -32.71 -7.50
CA SER A 143 -45.87 -33.96 -6.89
C SER A 143 -46.64 -33.75 -5.59
N GLU A 144 -46.45 -32.60 -4.91
CA GLU A 144 -47.05 -32.28 -3.60
C GLU A 144 -48.20 -31.23 -3.70
N GLU A 145 -48.54 -30.77 -4.91
CA GLU A 145 -49.51 -29.68 -5.14
C GLU A 145 -50.93 -30.24 -5.38
N SER A 146 -51.93 -29.78 -4.60
CA SER A 146 -53.34 -30.12 -4.82
C SER A 146 -53.91 -29.43 -6.08
N ALA A 147 -55.00 -29.98 -6.63
CA ALA A 147 -55.62 -29.48 -7.86
C ALA A 147 -55.99 -27.98 -7.79
N ASP A 148 -56.48 -27.52 -6.64
CA ASP A 148 -56.87 -26.12 -6.43
C ASP A 148 -55.66 -25.18 -6.44
N LYS A 149 -54.56 -25.56 -5.78
CA LYS A 149 -53.31 -24.76 -5.77
C LYS A 149 -52.69 -24.69 -7.18
N LYS A 150 -52.79 -25.76 -7.96
CA LYS A 150 -52.35 -25.80 -9.37
C LYS A 150 -53.16 -24.82 -10.23
N GLN A 151 -54.48 -24.77 -10.04
CA GLN A 151 -55.36 -23.87 -10.79
C GLN A 151 -55.10 -22.40 -10.46
N GLU A 152 -54.91 -22.07 -9.18
CA GLU A 152 -54.56 -20.72 -8.72
C GLU A 152 -53.19 -20.25 -9.28
N ARG A 153 -52.19 -21.13 -9.31
CA ARG A 153 -50.86 -20.84 -9.88
C ARG A 153 -50.94 -20.57 -11.37
N LEU A 154 -51.70 -21.36 -12.13
CA LEU A 154 -51.89 -21.16 -13.56
C LEU A 154 -52.65 -19.86 -13.85
N ALA A 155 -53.65 -19.52 -13.03
CA ALA A 155 -54.37 -18.25 -13.12
C ALA A 155 -53.43 -17.04 -12.88
N LYS A 156 -52.60 -17.08 -11.83
CA LYS A 156 -51.58 -16.02 -11.57
C LYS A 156 -50.57 -15.90 -12.71
N ARG A 157 -50.15 -17.02 -13.31
CA ARG A 157 -49.21 -17.02 -14.43
C ARG A 157 -49.83 -16.44 -15.71
N ARG A 158 -51.10 -16.77 -16.00
CA ARG A 158 -51.87 -16.17 -17.11
C ARG A 158 -52.10 -14.67 -16.90
N ALA A 159 -52.37 -14.24 -15.66
CA ALA A 159 -52.51 -12.83 -15.32
C ALA A 159 -51.19 -12.05 -15.51
N ASN A 160 -50.05 -12.63 -15.10
CA ASN A 160 -48.73 -12.03 -15.35
C ASN A 160 -48.36 -11.98 -16.83
N TYR A 161 -48.69 -13.01 -17.61
CA TYR A 161 -48.49 -13.01 -19.06
C TYR A 161 -49.34 -11.92 -19.74
N LYS A 162 -50.61 -11.76 -19.33
CA LYS A 162 -51.46 -10.67 -19.79
C LYS A 162 -50.89 -9.29 -19.41
N LYS A 163 -50.37 -9.12 -18.19
CA LYS A 163 -49.70 -7.87 -17.75
C LYS A 163 -48.46 -7.54 -18.56
N GLN A 164 -47.62 -8.53 -18.89
CA GLN A 164 -46.43 -8.34 -19.72
C GLN A 164 -46.79 -8.08 -21.19
N ALA A 165 -47.81 -8.76 -21.72
CA ALA A 165 -48.30 -8.52 -23.08
C ALA A 165 -48.96 -7.14 -23.24
N SER A 166 -49.59 -6.60 -22.19
CA SER A 166 -50.14 -5.23 -22.19
C SER A 166 -49.09 -4.13 -22.00
N GLN A 167 -47.84 -4.47 -21.66
CA GLN A 167 -46.72 -3.53 -21.52
C GLN A 167 -45.78 -3.52 -22.74
N GLN A 168 -46.09 -4.29 -23.79
CA GLN A 168 -45.39 -4.20 -25.06
C GLN A 168 -46.32 -3.66 -26.14
N PRO A 169 -46.13 -2.41 -26.61
CA PRO A 169 -46.53 -2.07 -27.96
C PRO A 169 -45.64 -2.88 -28.91
N VAL A 170 -46.25 -3.60 -29.85
CA VAL A 170 -45.62 -4.44 -30.89
C VAL A 170 -44.88 -3.59 -31.95
N LYS A 171 -44.41 -2.38 -31.61
CA LYS A 171 -43.70 -1.48 -32.53
C LYS A 171 -42.40 -0.99 -31.92
N GLU A 172 -41.42 -1.88 -31.73
CA GLU A 172 -40.02 -1.48 -31.53
C GLU A 172 -39.12 -2.71 -31.71
N ARG A 173 -39.09 -3.21 -32.95
CA ARG A 173 -38.02 -4.10 -33.43
C ARG A 173 -37.40 -3.57 -34.72
N GLN A 174 -37.39 -2.25 -34.85
CA GLN A 174 -36.57 -1.53 -35.81
C GLN A 174 -35.73 -0.54 -35.01
N GLU A 175 -34.44 -0.81 -34.93
CA GLU A 175 -33.42 0.18 -34.62
C GLU A 175 -33.61 1.35 -35.59
N LYS A 176 -34.30 2.40 -35.14
CA LYS A 176 -34.18 3.71 -35.76
C LYS A 176 -33.10 4.45 -34.99
N LEU A 177 -32.00 4.72 -35.68
CA LEU A 177 -31.06 5.79 -35.33
C LEU A 177 -31.89 7.06 -35.09
N ILE A 178 -32.09 7.43 -33.83
CA ILE A 178 -32.83 8.64 -33.46
C ILE A 178 -31.84 9.79 -33.55
N ASP A 179 -31.96 10.60 -34.60
CA ASP A 179 -31.16 11.80 -34.89
C ASP A 179 -31.50 12.98 -33.95
N SER A 180 -32.01 12.70 -32.75
CA SER A 180 -32.32 13.71 -31.74
C SER A 180 -31.12 13.88 -30.81
N PRO A 181 -30.78 15.11 -30.41
CA PRO A 181 -29.74 15.38 -29.42
C PRO A 181 -29.90 14.48 -28.18
N ILE A 182 -28.78 13.93 -27.68
CA ILE A 182 -28.76 12.95 -26.58
C ILE A 182 -29.63 13.37 -25.37
N HIS A 183 -29.62 14.66 -25.02
CA HIS A 183 -30.35 15.19 -23.87
C HIS A 183 -31.88 15.21 -24.03
N GLU A 184 -32.38 15.10 -25.27
CA GLU A 184 -33.82 15.06 -25.56
C GLU A 184 -34.38 13.63 -25.55
N GLN A 185 -33.50 12.64 -25.73
CA GLN A 185 -33.84 11.22 -25.72
C GLN A 185 -34.42 10.81 -24.37
N THR A 186 -35.54 10.08 -24.41
CA THR A 186 -36.27 9.60 -23.22
C THR A 186 -35.40 8.74 -22.31
N GLN A 187 -34.52 7.91 -22.88
CA GLN A 187 -33.58 7.09 -22.12
C GLN A 187 -32.56 7.94 -21.36
N ALA A 188 -32.02 8.99 -21.98
CA ALA A 188 -31.07 9.91 -21.32
C ALA A 188 -31.74 10.68 -20.18
N LYS A 189 -32.94 11.22 -20.41
CA LYS A 189 -33.74 11.87 -19.35
C LYS A 189 -34.04 10.94 -18.17
N SER A 190 -34.37 9.68 -18.44
CA SER A 190 -34.58 8.64 -17.42
C SER A 190 -33.30 8.33 -16.64
N ASN A 191 -32.16 8.21 -17.33
CA ASN A 191 -30.86 7.98 -16.70
C ASN A 191 -30.44 9.17 -15.82
N ILE A 192 -30.68 10.41 -16.27
CA ILE A 192 -30.42 11.64 -15.51
C ILE A 192 -31.30 11.68 -14.26
N ASP A 193 -32.60 11.41 -14.37
CA ASP A 193 -33.51 11.36 -13.23
C ASP A 193 -33.12 10.26 -12.22
N MET A 194 -32.73 9.07 -12.70
CA MET A 194 -32.18 8.01 -11.83
C MET A 194 -30.89 8.44 -11.13
N PHE A 195 -29.99 9.13 -11.84
CA PHE A 195 -28.76 9.68 -11.26
C PHE A 195 -29.07 10.68 -10.14
N HIS A 196 -29.95 11.65 -10.39
CA HIS A 196 -30.36 12.63 -9.37
C HIS A 196 -31.01 11.97 -8.16
N LYS A 197 -31.94 11.03 -8.37
CA LYS A 197 -32.54 10.23 -7.27
C LYS A 197 -31.51 9.41 -6.52
N SER A 198 -30.47 8.92 -7.19
CA SER A 198 -29.38 8.17 -6.57
C SER A 198 -28.46 9.02 -5.69
N ASN A 199 -28.42 10.34 -5.93
CA ASN A 199 -27.67 11.32 -5.15
C ASN A 199 -28.46 11.90 -3.97
N ILE A 200 -29.70 11.47 -3.75
CA ILE A 200 -30.46 11.83 -2.56
C ILE A 200 -30.01 10.92 -1.42
N TYR A 201 -29.16 11.45 -0.54
CA TYR A 201 -28.72 10.79 0.69
C TYR A 201 -28.80 11.74 1.88
N LYS A 202 -28.86 11.18 3.07
CA LYS A 202 -28.67 11.92 4.32
C LYS A 202 -27.35 11.50 4.95
N VAL A 203 -26.62 12.48 5.45
CA VAL A 203 -25.34 12.24 6.13
C VAL A 203 -25.61 12.00 7.61
N TYR A 204 -25.08 10.91 8.14
CA TYR A 204 -25.13 10.58 9.57
C TYR A 204 -23.73 10.33 10.09
N GLN A 205 -23.47 10.79 11.31
CA GLN A 205 -22.19 10.58 11.98
C GLN A 205 -22.19 9.25 12.73
N CYS A 206 -21.14 8.45 12.54
CA CYS A 206 -20.99 7.18 13.25
C CYS A 206 -20.64 7.42 14.72
N SER A 207 -21.38 6.80 15.64
CA SER A 207 -21.12 6.90 17.09
C SER A 207 -19.76 6.31 17.54
N VAL A 208 -19.18 5.42 16.74
CA VAL A 208 -17.90 4.74 17.07
C VAL A 208 -16.70 5.47 16.47
N CYS A 209 -16.67 5.61 15.14
CA CYS A 209 -15.53 6.22 14.42
C CYS A 209 -15.68 7.72 14.16
N GLN A 210 -16.82 8.32 14.51
CA GLN A 210 -17.14 9.75 14.29
C GLN A 210 -17.06 10.23 12.83
N GLU A 211 -16.79 9.34 11.87
CA GLU A 211 -16.86 9.61 10.44
C GLU A 211 -18.31 9.88 10.01
N ALA A 212 -18.49 10.79 9.05
CA ALA A 212 -19.76 11.12 8.44
C ALA A 212 -20.03 10.22 7.22
N TRP A 213 -21.19 9.55 7.19
CA TRP A 213 -21.53 8.59 6.15
C TRP A 213 -22.81 8.98 5.40
N PRO A 214 -22.79 9.04 4.06
CA PRO A 214 -23.98 9.23 3.25
C PRO A 214 -24.79 7.92 3.18
N VAL A 215 -26.02 7.94 3.70
CA VAL A 215 -26.91 6.77 3.66
C VAL A 215 -28.25 7.11 3.01
N LYS A 216 -28.78 6.15 2.25
CA LYS A 216 -30.07 6.26 1.52
C LYS A 216 -31.28 5.86 2.36
N TYR A 217 -31.07 5.35 3.57
CA TYR A 217 -32.12 4.94 4.49
C TYR A 217 -32.04 5.77 5.77
N ARG A 218 -33.15 5.82 6.50
CA ARG A 218 -33.17 6.44 7.84
C ARG A 218 -32.83 5.37 8.88
N PRO A 219 -31.72 5.50 9.63
CA PRO A 219 -31.44 4.61 10.76
C PRO A 219 -32.54 4.76 11.82
N ARG A 220 -32.80 3.68 12.58
CA ARG A 220 -33.85 3.66 13.62
C ARG A 220 -33.65 4.74 14.69
N ILE A 221 -32.39 5.04 15.02
CA ILE A 221 -32.00 6.08 15.97
C ILE A 221 -30.87 6.88 15.31
N ALA A 222 -31.15 8.15 14.98
CA ALA A 222 -30.19 9.01 14.28
C ALA A 222 -28.88 9.21 15.07
N ASN A 223 -29.00 9.40 16.39
CA ASN A 223 -27.86 9.71 17.28
C ASN A 223 -27.03 8.48 17.68
N GLN A 224 -27.44 7.28 17.26
CA GLN A 224 -26.72 6.02 17.51
C GLN A 224 -26.40 5.28 16.21
N TYR A 225 -26.34 6.02 15.09
CA TYR A 225 -25.93 5.42 13.85
C TYR A 225 -24.53 4.79 14.00
N GLN A 226 -24.39 3.57 13.47
CA GLN A 226 -23.12 2.85 13.42
C GLN A 226 -22.88 2.42 11.98
N CYS A 227 -21.74 2.82 11.42
CA CYS A 227 -21.40 2.51 10.05
C CYS A 227 -21.11 1.01 9.89
N SER A 228 -21.28 0.49 8.67
CA SER A 228 -21.04 -0.93 8.35
C SER A 228 -19.66 -1.41 8.81
N ARG A 229 -18.62 -0.56 8.68
CA ARG A 229 -17.26 -0.87 9.14
C ARG A 229 -17.23 -1.16 10.64
N CYS A 230 -17.78 -0.25 11.45
CA CYS A 230 -17.80 -0.39 12.90
C CYS A 230 -18.77 -1.48 13.37
N THR A 231 -19.87 -1.72 12.65
CA THR A 231 -20.84 -2.79 12.98
C THR A 231 -20.24 -4.17 12.76
N ASN A 232 -19.43 -4.34 11.72
CA ASN A 232 -18.78 -5.61 11.41
C ASN A 232 -17.48 -5.84 12.20
N ASP A 233 -16.92 -4.80 12.82
CA ASP A 233 -15.77 -4.92 13.69
C ASP A 233 -16.16 -5.54 15.04
N LYS A 234 -15.53 -6.69 15.33
CA LYS A 234 -15.72 -7.48 16.56
C LYS A 234 -14.59 -7.30 17.56
N GLN A 235 -13.58 -6.48 17.26
CA GLN A 235 -12.46 -6.21 18.16
C GLN A 235 -12.89 -5.33 19.34
N GLN A 236 -12.20 -5.48 20.46
CA GLN A 236 -12.36 -4.67 21.67
C GLN A 236 -10.96 -4.25 22.19
N PRO A 237 -10.63 -2.95 22.18
CA PRO A 237 -11.42 -1.84 21.64
C PRO A 237 -11.60 -1.97 20.11
N LYS A 238 -12.62 -1.32 19.55
CA LYS A 238 -12.85 -1.32 18.10
C LYS A 238 -11.76 -0.54 17.39
N LYS A 239 -11.36 -1.00 16.20
CA LYS A 239 -10.18 -0.48 15.50
C LYS A 239 -10.20 1.02 15.29
N PHE A 240 -11.34 1.59 14.89
CA PHE A 240 -11.48 3.03 14.59
C PHE A 240 -12.21 3.81 15.69
N SER A 241 -12.25 3.27 16.89
CA SER A 241 -12.96 3.90 18.01
C SER A 241 -12.11 4.91 18.74
N LYS A 242 -12.77 5.74 19.57
CA LYS A 242 -12.09 6.68 20.46
C LYS A 242 -11.22 5.95 21.48
N GLU A 243 -11.66 4.79 21.95
CA GLU A 243 -10.93 3.94 22.89
C GLU A 243 -9.62 3.39 22.31
N ASN A 244 -9.46 3.42 20.98
CA ASN A 244 -8.22 3.06 20.29
C ASN A 244 -7.48 4.29 19.73
N ASP A 245 -7.74 5.48 20.28
CA ASP A 245 -7.11 6.76 19.90
C ASP A 245 -7.17 7.10 18.40
N MET A 246 -8.20 6.60 17.69
CA MET A 246 -8.34 6.78 16.24
C MET A 246 -9.20 7.99 15.85
N ILE A 247 -9.69 8.76 16.82
CA ILE A 247 -10.44 9.98 16.56
C ILE A 247 -9.47 11.16 16.60
N PRO A 248 -9.20 11.83 15.47
CA PRO A 248 -8.31 12.98 15.46
C PRO A 248 -8.84 14.07 16.38
N SER A 249 -7.98 14.56 17.28
CA SER A 249 -8.25 15.75 18.09
C SER A 249 -7.67 17.00 17.45
N LEU A 250 -8.05 18.17 17.97
CA LEU A 250 -7.35 19.40 17.65
C LEU A 250 -5.87 19.28 18.04
N VAL A 251 -5.01 19.88 17.23
CA VAL A 251 -3.58 19.98 17.54
C VAL A 251 -3.41 20.96 18.71
N PRO A 252 -2.75 20.57 19.81
CA PRO A 252 -2.47 21.45 20.94
C PRO A 252 -1.70 22.70 20.51
N SER A 253 -1.91 23.84 21.17
CA SER A 253 -1.26 25.11 20.83
C SER A 253 0.26 25.04 20.79
N GLN A 254 0.88 24.24 21.65
CA GLN A 254 2.33 24.06 21.76
C GLN A 254 2.91 23.27 20.57
N LEU A 255 2.08 22.45 19.91
CA LEU A 255 2.45 21.69 18.71
C LEU A 255 1.94 22.35 17.43
N ALA A 256 1.04 23.33 17.55
CA ALA A 256 0.46 24.01 16.42
C ALA A 256 1.47 24.98 15.79
N GLY A 257 1.64 24.88 14.48
CA GLY A 257 2.47 25.80 13.72
C GLY A 257 3.98 25.60 13.90
N LEU A 258 4.42 24.41 14.34
CA LEU A 258 5.82 24.02 14.23
C LEU A 258 6.25 23.96 12.75
N THR A 259 7.49 24.32 12.46
CA THR A 259 8.08 24.11 11.13
C THR A 259 8.41 22.64 10.93
N GLN A 260 8.59 22.21 9.68
CA GLN A 260 8.98 20.82 9.39
C GLN A 260 10.26 20.42 10.13
N VAL A 261 11.25 21.31 10.20
CA VAL A 261 12.51 21.05 10.91
C VAL A 261 12.28 20.97 12.43
N GLU A 262 11.42 21.82 13.00
CA GLU A 262 11.05 21.73 14.42
C GLU A 262 10.37 20.40 14.76
N GLU A 263 9.46 19.93 13.90
CA GLU A 263 8.83 18.61 14.04
C GLU A 263 9.88 17.48 13.99
N MET A 264 10.83 17.56 13.04
CA MET A 264 11.91 16.57 12.91
C MET A 264 12.85 16.54 14.12
N LEU A 265 13.12 17.71 14.73
CA LEU A 265 13.96 17.82 15.93
C LEU A 265 13.35 17.09 17.13
N ILE A 266 12.01 17.09 17.25
CA ILE A 266 11.28 16.50 18.38
C ILE A 266 10.65 15.13 18.05
N ALA A 267 10.87 14.60 16.84
CA ALA A 267 10.32 13.32 16.43
C ALA A 267 11.11 12.13 17.00
N ARG A 268 10.42 11.23 17.73
CA ARG A 268 11.01 9.93 18.14
C ARG A 268 11.27 9.01 16.96
N ALA A 269 10.38 9.00 15.97
CA ALA A 269 10.49 8.17 14.76
C ALA A 269 10.58 9.04 13.51
N LEU A 270 11.55 8.74 12.63
CA LEU A 270 11.69 9.38 11.33
C LEU A 270 11.38 8.36 10.23
N PRO A 271 10.18 8.40 9.63
CA PRO A 271 9.91 7.60 8.45
C PRO A 271 10.73 8.17 7.28
N ILE A 272 11.62 7.35 6.72
CA ILE A 272 12.34 7.68 5.50
C ILE A 272 11.54 7.15 4.32
N MET A 273 11.10 8.05 3.43
CA MET A 273 10.35 7.70 2.23
C MET A 273 10.96 8.38 1.01
N ARG A 274 11.10 7.63 -0.08
CA ARG A 274 11.50 8.19 -1.38
C ARG A 274 10.27 8.86 -2.02
N VAL A 275 10.37 10.17 -2.24
CA VAL A 275 9.38 10.96 -2.98
C VAL A 275 9.97 11.31 -4.34
N TYR A 276 9.20 11.15 -5.40
CA TYR A 276 9.55 11.60 -6.74
C TYR A 276 8.42 12.44 -7.33
N ILE A 277 8.70 13.28 -8.31
CA ILE A 277 7.69 14.07 -9.00
C ILE A 277 7.31 13.32 -10.27
N LYS A 278 6.03 13.02 -10.44
CA LYS A 278 5.51 12.41 -11.66
C LYS A 278 5.40 13.46 -12.77
N PRO A 279 5.42 13.04 -14.05
CA PRO A 279 5.02 13.91 -15.15
C PRO A 279 3.65 14.55 -14.84
N GLY A 280 3.60 15.88 -14.77
CA GLY A 280 2.41 16.64 -14.32
C GLY A 280 2.50 17.22 -12.90
N GLY A 281 3.65 17.12 -12.22
CA GLY A 281 3.93 17.85 -10.96
C GLY A 281 3.35 17.21 -9.69
N GLN A 282 2.62 16.09 -9.81
CA GLN A 282 2.13 15.35 -8.66
C GLN A 282 3.27 14.60 -7.96
N ARG A 283 3.30 14.63 -6.63
CA ARG A 283 4.24 13.83 -5.83
C ARG A 283 3.82 12.36 -5.86
N GLY A 284 4.73 11.49 -6.29
CA GLY A 284 4.65 10.04 -6.19
C GLY A 284 5.56 9.51 -5.09
N TYR A 285 5.21 8.34 -4.55
CA TYR A 285 6.01 7.60 -3.57
C TYR A 285 6.19 6.19 -4.12
N SER A 286 7.42 5.70 -4.18
CA SER A 286 7.76 4.33 -4.65
C SER A 286 8.88 3.78 -3.79
N GLY A 287 8.85 2.47 -3.57
CA GLY A 287 9.84 1.78 -2.74
C GLY A 287 9.20 0.96 -1.62
N HIS A 288 10.02 0.11 -1.03
CA HIS A 288 9.63 -0.82 0.01
C HIS A 288 9.70 -0.15 1.38
N CYS A 289 8.65 -0.30 2.18
CA CYS A 289 8.65 0.11 3.57
C CYS A 289 8.96 -1.12 4.42
N ILE A 290 10.18 -1.22 4.94
CA ILE A 290 10.60 -2.32 5.83
C ILE A 290 10.78 -1.72 7.23
N ASN A 291 10.02 -2.23 8.20
CA ASN A 291 10.18 -1.87 9.60
C ASN A 291 10.99 -2.99 10.29
N LEU A 292 12.31 -2.83 10.36
CA LEU A 292 13.17 -3.76 11.09
C LEU A 292 13.17 -3.37 12.58
N PRO A 293 13.07 -4.33 13.52
CA PRO A 293 13.30 -4.05 14.93
C PRO A 293 14.76 -3.59 15.09
N GLN A 294 14.94 -2.34 15.47
CA GLN A 294 16.23 -1.72 15.75
C GLN A 294 16.25 -1.30 17.22
N ASN A 295 17.36 -1.50 17.92
CA ASN A 295 17.55 -0.91 19.24
C ASN A 295 17.84 0.59 19.06
N VAL A 296 16.78 1.38 19.00
CA VAL A 296 16.86 2.84 18.84
C VAL A 296 16.95 3.56 20.19
N GLY A 297 17.31 2.87 21.27
CA GLY A 297 17.33 3.43 22.63
C GLY A 297 18.04 4.78 22.71
N GLU A 298 19.29 4.85 22.27
CA GLU A 298 20.09 6.10 22.30
C GLU A 298 19.47 7.24 21.46
N LEU A 299 18.88 6.92 20.31
CA LEU A 299 18.25 7.90 19.41
C LEU A 299 16.84 8.32 19.85
N ALA A 300 16.14 7.48 20.61
CA ALA A 300 14.73 7.63 20.94
C ALA A 300 14.49 8.16 22.36
N HIS A 301 15.52 8.22 23.22
CA HIS A 301 15.41 8.69 24.61
C HIS A 301 16.04 10.07 24.83
N SER A 302 16.74 10.63 23.85
CA SER A 302 17.34 11.97 23.95
C SER A 302 16.79 12.87 22.84
N LEU A 303 16.19 13.99 23.20
CA LEU A 303 15.70 15.02 22.26
C LEU A 303 16.01 16.43 22.79
N PRO A 304 16.01 17.48 21.96
CA PRO A 304 15.89 17.44 20.50
C PRO A 304 17.12 16.81 19.82
N ARG A 305 16.97 16.37 18.58
CA ARG A 305 18.10 15.93 17.75
C ARG A 305 19.04 17.10 17.46
N TYR A 306 20.31 16.83 17.16
CA TYR A 306 21.18 17.88 16.64
C TYR A 306 20.80 18.20 15.18
N PRO A 307 20.86 19.47 14.76
CA PRO A 307 20.57 19.86 13.37
C PRO A 307 21.39 19.10 12.33
N LYS A 308 22.67 18.78 12.63
CA LYS A 308 23.57 17.99 11.77
C LYS A 308 23.10 16.55 11.52
N ASP A 309 22.29 16.00 12.41
CA ASP A 309 21.81 14.61 12.35
C ASP A 309 20.43 14.52 11.66
N LEU A 310 19.87 15.66 11.23
CA LEU A 310 18.61 15.68 10.50
C LEU A 310 18.83 15.25 9.05
N SER A 311 17.90 14.44 8.53
CA SER A 311 17.87 14.04 7.11
C SER A 311 17.34 15.16 6.20
N VAL A 312 17.91 16.35 6.29
CA VAL A 312 17.56 17.54 5.51
C VAL A 312 18.84 18.08 4.89
N ILE A 313 18.79 18.38 3.59
CA ILE A 313 19.86 19.05 2.85
C ILE A 313 19.32 20.37 2.32
N VAL A 314 19.94 21.47 2.70
CA VAL A 314 19.58 22.82 2.25
C VAL A 314 20.39 23.18 1.01
N VAL A 315 19.72 23.35 -0.12
CA VAL A 315 20.38 23.78 -1.36
C VAL A 315 20.36 25.31 -1.44
N LYS A 316 21.54 25.93 -1.45
CA LYS A 316 21.73 27.38 -1.51
C LYS A 316 22.18 27.81 -2.90
N MET A 317 21.54 28.84 -3.47
CA MET A 317 22.00 29.43 -4.73
C MET A 317 23.06 30.50 -4.46
N LYS A 318 24.20 30.41 -5.14
CA LYS A 318 25.28 31.39 -5.04
C LYS A 318 24.80 32.76 -5.54
N GLY A 319 25.01 33.82 -4.74
CA GLY A 319 24.65 35.20 -5.11
C GLY A 319 23.18 35.60 -4.98
N LYS A 320 22.31 34.74 -4.41
CA LYS A 320 20.91 35.08 -4.07
C LYS A 320 20.68 35.13 -2.56
N ASP A 321 19.65 35.87 -2.16
CA ASP A 321 19.16 35.88 -0.78
C ASP A 321 18.37 34.58 -0.52
N ASN A 322 19.04 33.62 0.09
CA ASN A 322 18.55 32.26 0.30
C ASN A 322 17.63 32.18 1.53
N SER A 323 16.45 32.79 1.44
CA SER A 323 15.45 32.77 2.52
C SER A 323 14.70 31.45 2.58
N PHE A 324 15.06 30.57 3.52
CA PHE A 324 14.41 29.27 3.72
C PHE A 324 13.44 29.32 4.90
N LYS A 325 12.17 29.63 4.65
CA LYS A 325 11.15 29.64 5.71
C LYS A 325 10.94 28.24 6.33
N ASP A 326 10.98 27.20 5.50
CA ASP A 326 10.65 25.83 5.91
C ASP A 326 11.70 25.16 6.81
N VAL A 327 12.92 25.71 6.85
CA VAL A 327 14.03 25.20 7.70
C VAL A 327 14.37 26.13 8.87
N THR A 328 13.56 27.17 9.07
CA THR A 328 13.68 28.05 10.24
C THR A 328 13.28 27.28 11.50
N VAL A 329 14.06 27.48 12.57
CA VAL A 329 13.84 26.89 13.89
C VAL A 329 13.71 28.01 14.93
N ARG A 330 12.74 27.85 15.83
CA ARG A 330 12.51 28.70 17.01
C ARG A 330 12.73 27.88 18.26
N ARG A 331 13.82 28.17 18.98
CA ARG A 331 14.22 27.41 20.18
C ARG A 331 13.10 27.26 21.21
N GLN A 332 12.38 28.34 21.49
CA GLN A 332 11.32 28.34 22.51
C GLN A 332 10.17 27.40 22.14
N ASN A 333 9.74 27.42 20.87
CA ASN A 333 8.67 26.54 20.40
C ASN A 333 9.07 25.06 20.51
N VAL A 334 10.33 24.72 20.20
CA VAL A 334 10.87 23.36 20.38
C VAL A 334 10.86 22.95 21.85
N ALA A 335 11.29 23.84 22.75
CA ALA A 335 11.29 23.61 24.20
C ALA A 335 9.86 23.38 24.73
N ASP A 336 8.93 24.28 24.39
CA ASP A 336 7.53 24.22 24.83
C ASP A 336 6.84 22.97 24.31
N ALA A 337 7.09 22.59 23.05
CA ALA A 337 6.60 21.37 22.44
C ALA A 337 7.10 20.12 23.17
N LEU A 338 8.41 20.04 23.47
CA LEU A 338 9.00 18.92 24.20
C LEU A 338 8.43 18.79 25.62
N HIS A 339 8.37 19.89 26.37
CA HIS A 339 7.77 19.87 27.70
C HIS A 339 6.30 19.47 27.67
N TRP A 340 5.54 19.95 26.68
CA TRP A 340 4.15 19.55 26.51
C TRP A 340 4.03 18.05 26.21
N LEU A 341 4.87 17.53 25.31
CA LEU A 341 4.88 16.11 24.93
C LEU A 341 5.24 15.20 26.10
N ILE A 342 6.28 15.54 26.88
CA ILE A 342 6.69 14.77 28.06
C ILE A 342 5.53 14.66 29.08
N ASN A 343 4.79 15.75 29.28
CA ASN A 343 3.71 15.81 30.25
C ASN A 343 2.39 15.15 29.77
N ASN A 344 2.11 15.17 28.47
CA ASN A 344 0.80 14.80 27.93
C ASN A 344 0.80 13.54 27.05
N ASN A 345 1.95 13.14 26.50
CA ASN A 345 2.06 11.99 25.61
C ASN A 345 2.77 10.81 26.30
N PRO A 346 2.08 9.65 26.51
CA PRO A 346 2.68 8.46 27.12
C PRO A 346 3.97 8.00 26.44
N TYR A 347 4.08 8.20 25.13
CA TYR A 347 5.24 7.84 24.33
C TYR A 347 6.35 8.89 24.40
N TYR A 348 6.32 9.89 25.27
CA TYR A 348 7.40 10.88 25.43
C TYR A 348 7.89 10.99 26.88
N LYS A 349 7.33 10.21 27.81
CA LYS A 349 7.58 10.32 29.25
C LYS A 349 9.02 10.01 29.66
N ASP A 350 9.70 9.19 28.89
CA ASP A 350 11.05 8.68 29.09
C ASP A 350 12.13 9.51 28.39
N ILE A 351 11.76 10.63 27.76
CA ILE A 351 12.68 11.45 27.00
C ILE A 351 13.45 12.41 27.92
N ILE A 352 14.76 12.42 27.74
CA ILE A 352 15.71 13.33 28.36
C ILE A 352 15.94 14.50 27.41
N ILE A 353 15.77 15.72 27.93
CA ILE A 353 16.10 16.94 27.19
C ILE A 353 17.62 17.13 27.21
N ASN A 354 18.26 17.10 26.04
CA ASN A 354 19.70 17.23 25.92
C ASN A 354 20.15 18.69 25.66
N ASP A 355 21.47 18.89 25.68
CA ASP A 355 22.09 20.20 25.44
C ASP A 355 21.89 20.73 24.01
N SER A 356 21.45 19.89 23.06
CA SER A 356 21.15 20.34 21.70
C SER A 356 20.08 21.42 21.68
N LEU A 357 19.19 21.47 22.67
CA LEU A 357 18.20 22.55 22.75
C LEU A 357 18.87 23.93 22.87
N ASN A 358 19.98 24.00 23.60
CA ASN A 358 20.72 25.25 23.84
C ASN A 358 21.56 25.69 22.64
N SER A 359 21.88 24.78 21.71
CA SER A 359 22.61 25.11 20.48
C SER A 359 21.71 25.62 19.35
N LEU A 360 20.39 25.40 19.41
CA LEU A 360 19.44 25.88 18.37
C LEU A 360 19.38 27.42 18.32
N PRO A 361 19.19 28.08 17.17
CA PRO A 361 19.01 29.53 17.13
C PRO A 361 17.74 29.98 17.87
N LEU A 362 17.73 31.20 18.43
CA LEU A 362 16.52 31.79 19.02
C LEU A 362 15.38 31.84 17.98
N HIS A 363 15.71 32.32 16.79
CA HIS A 363 14.86 32.28 15.60
C HIS A 363 15.75 32.38 14.36
N GLY A 364 15.81 31.33 13.54
CA GLY A 364 16.60 31.34 12.32
C GLY A 364 16.93 29.93 11.81
N VAL A 365 17.80 29.85 10.80
CA VAL A 365 18.28 28.57 10.27
C VAL A 365 19.44 28.07 11.14
N PRO A 366 19.41 26.82 11.65
CA PRO A 366 20.53 26.26 12.38
C PRO A 366 21.81 26.20 11.53
N GLN A 367 22.95 26.57 12.11
CA GLN A 367 24.22 26.69 11.38
C GLN A 367 24.80 25.34 10.95
N ASP A 368 24.52 24.29 11.72
CA ASP A 368 25.02 22.92 11.48
C ASP A 368 24.14 22.09 10.56
N LEU A 369 23.10 22.69 9.95
CA LEU A 369 22.25 21.99 9.00
C LEU A 369 23.03 21.77 7.69
N LEU A 370 23.06 20.53 7.19
CA LEU A 370 23.74 20.17 5.95
C LEU A 370 23.27 21.08 4.80
N SER A 371 24.21 21.78 4.15
CA SER A 371 23.90 22.65 3.01
C SER A 371 24.85 22.46 1.85
N ILE A 372 24.31 22.52 0.62
CA ILE A 372 25.06 22.41 -0.63
C ILE A 372 24.87 23.72 -1.40
N GLU A 373 25.95 24.32 -1.89
CA GLU A 373 25.88 25.48 -2.77
C GLU A 373 25.83 25.04 -4.23
N THR A 374 24.90 25.61 -4.99
CA THR A 374 24.78 25.40 -6.44
C THR A 374 25.01 26.71 -7.17
N GLU A 375 25.80 26.67 -8.24
CA GLU A 375 25.98 27.80 -9.14
C GLU A 375 24.74 27.96 -10.04
N ASN A 376 24.46 29.18 -10.49
CA ASN A 376 23.43 29.39 -11.51
C ASN A 376 23.88 28.63 -12.76
N LEU A 377 23.22 27.51 -13.05
CA LEU A 377 23.11 27.05 -14.43
C LEU A 377 22.25 28.10 -15.12
N GLU A 378 22.88 29.12 -15.70
CA GLU A 378 22.25 29.94 -16.71
C GLU A 378 21.64 28.98 -17.73
N ASN A 379 20.32 29.12 -17.96
CA ASN A 379 19.52 28.42 -18.96
C ASN A 379 20.34 27.73 -20.07
N SER A 380 20.78 26.49 -19.85
CA SER A 380 21.09 25.62 -20.98
C SER A 380 19.74 25.14 -21.49
N GLU A 381 19.18 25.88 -22.45
CA GLU A 381 18.07 25.45 -23.29
C GLU A 381 18.46 24.18 -24.07
N ALA A 382 18.50 23.02 -23.39
CA ALA A 382 18.61 21.68 -24.00
C ALA A 382 18.52 20.53 -22.97
N SER A 383 18.04 20.74 -21.74
CA SER A 383 17.73 19.61 -20.87
C SER A 383 16.33 19.13 -21.20
N GLU A 384 16.20 18.09 -22.03
CA GLU A 384 14.92 17.41 -22.18
C GLU A 384 14.39 17.02 -20.79
N PRO A 385 13.08 17.16 -20.52
CA PRO A 385 12.51 16.75 -19.26
C PRO A 385 12.83 15.27 -19.03
N ASP A 386 13.39 14.93 -17.88
CA ASP A 386 13.65 13.54 -17.50
C ASP A 386 12.33 12.75 -17.54
N LEU A 387 12.18 11.90 -18.56
CA LEU A 387 11.00 11.06 -18.79
C LEU A 387 11.00 9.79 -17.93
N GLY A 388 12.02 9.61 -17.08
CA GLY A 388 12.22 8.39 -16.32
C GLY A 388 12.62 7.21 -17.22
N PRO A 389 12.77 6.01 -16.63
CA PRO A 389 13.11 4.82 -17.39
C PRO A 389 11.98 4.49 -18.39
N GLN A 390 12.31 4.51 -19.67
CA GLN A 390 11.39 4.09 -20.74
C GLN A 390 11.35 2.56 -20.77
N ASN A 391 10.15 1.98 -20.72
CA ASN A 391 9.97 0.56 -20.92
C ASN A 391 10.06 0.26 -22.42
N GLU A 392 10.82 -0.76 -22.81
CA GLU A 392 10.96 -1.17 -24.21
C GLU A 392 9.63 -1.57 -24.89
N GLU A 393 8.57 -1.79 -24.11
CA GLU A 393 7.22 -2.13 -24.60
C GLU A 393 6.46 -0.95 -25.21
N ASP A 394 6.87 0.31 -25.00
CA ASP A 394 6.18 1.49 -25.54
C ASP A 394 6.68 1.91 -26.95
N SER A 395 7.48 1.06 -27.61
CA SER A 395 8.10 1.34 -28.92
C SER A 395 7.50 0.58 -30.12
N LEU A 396 6.23 0.14 -30.03
CA LEU A 396 5.52 -0.55 -31.13
C LEU A 396 4.22 0.12 -31.54
#